data_AF-A0A9X3DTW0-F1
#
_entry.id   AF-A0A9X3DTW0-F1
#
_cell.length_a   1.000
_cell.length_b   1.000
_cell.length_c   1.000
_cell.angle_alpha   90.00
_cell.angle_beta   90.00
_cell.angle_gamma   90.00
#
_symmetry.space_group_name_H-M   'P 1'
#
loop_
_entity.id
_entity.type
_entity.pdbx_description
1 polymer ?
#
loop_
_entity_poly.entity_id
_entity_poly.type
_entity_poly.pdbx_seq_one_letter_code
_entity_poly.pdbx_strand_id
1 'polypeptide(L)'
;MKIKNLFLLLWLSCSFTYAEISSDDLQTIENLTDQVLGNKKLAPLEPQIKAQIKKSQPTVQQLFKAEEINYNDSVYLHNYAIITSGYAEYLLDQDCAELSHPIQELAEQAYLALQKRDPKDSIALNNFGLFYAQMSVYYRKNSDPTPRLTYLLKAEQLFETLIQIKPKDEEYERNYYAVLSDKLMLLHKYHRDTEEQKRLVNILKKPLFQFLADPDQPFDSGNFVILAQQYYQGLNRENPKAAEKWLRDNQQKIETVVNKNRKHTQRENEFLAEFYALLNQPAKALSYLKQLEFSDENSTEPSSFENEPNLANLRLNPEYQKWFKKYTQDYQEYRKALPEVCKITQLETTRNPVS
;
A
#
# COMPACT_ATOMS: atom_id res chain seq x y z
N MET A 1 39.26 66.81 -5.38
CA MET A 1 37.82 67.08 -5.59
C MET A 1 37.51 66.86 -7.07
N LYS A 2 36.62 65.97 -7.54
CA LYS A 2 35.52 65.20 -6.93
C LYS A 2 35.50 63.81 -7.56
N ILE A 3 35.24 62.81 -6.73
CA ILE A 3 34.85 61.44 -7.11
C ILE A 3 33.46 61.51 -7.77
N LYS A 4 33.28 60.86 -8.93
CA LYS A 4 31.96 60.51 -9.48
C LYS A 4 31.85 58.99 -9.50
N ASN A 5 31.50 58.42 -8.35
CA ASN A 5 30.91 57.09 -8.28
C ASN A 5 29.44 57.24 -8.67
N LEU A 6 29.10 56.77 -9.87
CA LEU A 6 27.72 56.58 -10.28
C LEU A 6 27.32 55.15 -9.85
N PHE A 7 26.84 55.00 -8.62
CA PHE A 7 26.15 53.77 -8.21
C PHE A 7 24.74 53.81 -8.83
N LEU A 8 24.57 53.15 -9.96
CA LEU A 8 23.25 52.73 -10.41
C LEU A 8 22.83 51.53 -9.56
N LEU A 9 22.09 51.78 -8.48
CA LEU A 9 21.31 50.76 -7.80
C LEU A 9 20.10 50.43 -8.68
N LEU A 10 20.29 49.49 -9.62
CA LEU A 10 19.18 48.77 -10.24
C LEU A 10 18.58 47.87 -9.16
N TRP A 11 17.54 48.38 -8.50
CA TRP A 11 16.58 47.52 -7.80
C TRP A 11 15.84 46.72 -8.87
N LEU A 12 16.40 45.56 -9.22
CA LEU A 12 15.62 44.48 -9.80
C LEU A 12 14.62 44.06 -8.72
N SER A 13 13.43 44.65 -8.76
CA SER A 13 12.26 44.05 -8.15
C SER A 13 12.12 42.67 -8.77
N CYS A 14 12.53 41.63 -8.03
CA CYS A 14 12.09 40.28 -8.33
C CYS A 14 10.57 40.30 -8.24
N SER A 15 9.92 40.39 -9.40
CA SER A 15 8.49 40.14 -9.50
C SER A 15 8.31 38.65 -9.24
N PHE A 16 8.03 38.30 -7.99
CA PHE A 16 7.66 36.94 -7.61
C PHE A 16 6.35 36.62 -8.34
N THR A 17 6.40 35.79 -9.37
CA THR A 17 5.21 35.27 -10.03
C THR A 17 4.70 34.09 -9.21
N TYR A 18 3.83 34.39 -8.25
CA TYR A 18 2.99 33.36 -7.63
C TYR A 18 2.02 32.81 -8.67
N ALA A 19 1.58 31.57 -8.52
CA ALA A 19 0.43 31.11 -9.28
C ALA A 19 -0.79 31.90 -8.78
N GLU A 20 -1.49 32.62 -9.66
CA GLU A 20 -2.74 33.28 -9.31
C GLU A 20 -3.85 32.23 -9.17
N ILE A 21 -3.89 31.56 -8.01
CA ILE A 21 -4.94 30.59 -7.67
C ILE A 21 -6.13 31.36 -7.12
N SER A 22 -7.25 31.35 -7.86
CA SER A 22 -8.47 31.98 -7.40
C SER A 22 -9.09 31.23 -6.22
N SER A 23 -9.86 31.92 -5.38
CA SER A 23 -10.64 31.28 -4.30
C SER A 23 -11.57 30.19 -4.83
N ASP A 24 -12.14 30.41 -6.01
CA ASP A 24 -13.07 29.49 -6.64
C ASP A 24 -12.35 28.22 -7.12
N ASP A 25 -11.13 28.35 -7.64
CA ASP A 25 -10.30 27.21 -8.04
C ASP A 25 -9.87 26.38 -6.83
N LEU A 26 -9.52 27.05 -5.72
CA LEU A 26 -9.15 26.38 -4.48
C LEU A 26 -10.34 25.60 -3.89
N GLN A 27 -11.51 26.24 -3.80
CA GLN A 27 -12.73 25.57 -3.32
C GLN A 27 -13.15 24.41 -4.22
N THR A 28 -13.00 24.57 -5.54
CA THR A 28 -13.35 23.52 -6.51
C THR A 28 -12.48 22.28 -6.32
N ILE A 29 -11.16 22.46 -6.18
CA ILE A 29 -10.25 21.32 -6.03
C ILE A 29 -10.44 20.65 -4.67
N GLU A 30 -10.63 21.42 -3.59
CA GLU A 30 -10.95 20.89 -2.24
C GLU A 30 -12.23 20.04 -2.24
N ASN A 31 -13.31 20.56 -2.81
CA ASN A 31 -14.59 19.84 -2.88
C ASN A 31 -14.47 18.52 -3.65
N LEU A 32 -13.62 18.46 -4.68
CA LEU A 32 -13.39 17.23 -5.43
C LEU A 32 -12.50 16.27 -4.64
N THR A 33 -11.48 16.76 -3.95
CA THR A 33 -10.65 15.95 -3.04
C THR A 33 -11.50 15.26 -1.98
N ASP A 34 -12.40 15.99 -1.32
CA ASP A 34 -13.32 15.43 -0.32
C ASP A 34 -14.19 14.32 -0.90
N GLN A 35 -14.66 14.50 -2.13
CA GLN A 35 -15.43 13.46 -2.85
C GLN A 35 -14.56 12.24 -3.20
N VAL A 36 -13.30 12.43 -3.59
CA VAL A 36 -12.36 11.35 -3.88
C VAL A 36 -12.06 10.55 -2.61
N LEU A 37 -11.75 11.22 -1.51
CA LEU A 37 -11.47 10.58 -0.21
C LEU A 37 -12.71 9.89 0.38
N GLY A 38 -13.90 10.47 0.19
CA GLY A 38 -15.15 9.94 0.72
C GLY A 38 -15.78 8.80 -0.09
N ASN A 39 -15.34 8.54 -1.31
CA ASN A 39 -16.02 7.65 -2.24
C ASN A 39 -15.23 6.37 -2.57
N LYS A 40 -15.77 5.21 -2.19
CA LYS A 40 -15.21 3.88 -2.50
C LYS A 40 -15.37 3.45 -3.97
N LYS A 41 -16.08 4.23 -4.80
CA LYS A 41 -16.32 3.95 -6.23
C LYS A 41 -16.11 5.22 -7.04
N LEU A 42 -14.92 5.40 -7.58
CA LEU A 42 -14.55 6.62 -8.33
C LEU A 42 -15.12 6.70 -9.75
N ALA A 43 -15.70 5.63 -10.29
CA ALA A 43 -16.27 5.60 -11.65
C ALA A 43 -17.24 6.77 -11.97
N PRO A 44 -18.19 7.19 -11.09
CA PRO A 44 -19.06 8.33 -11.37
C PRO A 44 -18.33 9.68 -11.38
N LEU A 45 -17.18 9.76 -10.69
CA LEU A 45 -16.37 10.98 -10.57
C LEU A 45 -15.29 11.08 -11.63
N GLU A 46 -14.97 9.99 -12.34
CA GLU A 46 -13.89 9.93 -13.32
C GLU A 46 -13.88 11.09 -14.33
N PRO A 47 -15.02 11.52 -14.94
CA PRO A 47 -15.00 12.67 -15.85
C PRO A 47 -14.59 13.97 -15.17
N GLN A 48 -15.03 14.19 -13.93
CA GLN A 48 -14.71 15.39 -13.15
C GLN A 48 -13.24 15.38 -12.73
N ILE A 49 -12.73 14.23 -12.30
CA ILE A 49 -11.32 14.00 -11.97
C ILE A 49 -10.43 14.30 -13.18
N LYS A 50 -10.72 13.71 -14.35
CA LYS A 50 -9.96 13.96 -15.60
C LYS A 50 -9.97 15.45 -15.96
N ALA A 51 -11.14 16.09 -15.89
CA ALA A 51 -11.28 17.52 -16.19
C ALA A 51 -10.47 18.38 -15.22
N GLN A 52 -10.52 18.08 -13.92
CA GLN A 52 -9.79 18.82 -12.90
C GLN A 52 -8.28 18.64 -13.05
N ILE A 53 -7.78 17.41 -13.27
CA ILE A 53 -6.34 17.17 -13.48
C ILE A 53 -5.83 17.98 -14.68
N LYS A 54 -6.56 17.98 -15.79
CA LYS A 54 -6.22 18.76 -16.99
C LYS A 54 -6.25 20.26 -16.73
N LYS A 55 -7.27 20.76 -16.01
CA LYS A 55 -7.41 22.17 -15.65
C LYS A 55 -6.27 22.64 -14.73
N SER A 56 -5.90 21.83 -13.74
CA SER A 56 -4.84 22.13 -12.77
C SER A 56 -3.43 22.10 -13.37
N GLN A 57 -3.22 21.40 -14.49
CA GLN A 57 -1.88 21.11 -15.00
C GLN A 57 -1.00 22.35 -15.26
N PRO A 58 -1.47 23.46 -15.86
CA PRO A 58 -0.65 24.65 -16.05
C PRO A 58 -0.20 25.27 -14.73
N THR A 59 -1.12 25.40 -13.77
CA THR A 59 -0.86 25.94 -12.42
C THR A 59 0.16 25.07 -11.69
N VAL A 60 -0.06 23.76 -11.65
CA VAL A 60 0.81 22.80 -10.98
C VAL A 60 2.22 22.80 -11.59
N GLN A 61 2.34 22.89 -12.91
CA GLN A 61 3.65 22.97 -13.58
C GLN A 61 4.42 24.27 -13.26
N GLN A 62 3.72 25.37 -12.99
CA GLN A 62 4.36 26.59 -12.47
C GLN A 62 4.82 26.37 -11.02
N LEU A 63 3.97 25.76 -10.18
CA LEU A 63 4.31 25.45 -8.79
C LEU A 63 5.46 24.45 -8.66
N PHE A 64 5.68 23.54 -9.61
CA PHE A 64 6.85 22.65 -9.59
C PHE A 64 8.18 23.39 -9.77
N LYS A 65 8.15 24.54 -10.46
CA LYS A 65 9.33 25.33 -10.80
C LYS A 65 9.56 26.52 -9.87
N ALA A 66 8.54 26.95 -9.15
CA ALA A 66 8.65 28.09 -8.25
C ALA A 66 9.63 27.82 -7.09
N GLU A 67 10.33 28.85 -6.65
CA GLU A 67 11.28 28.77 -5.53
C GLU A 67 10.55 28.80 -4.18
N GLU A 68 9.52 29.65 -4.09
CA GLU A 68 8.66 29.81 -2.91
C GLU A 68 7.19 29.55 -3.27
N ILE A 69 6.40 29.04 -2.33
CA ILE A 69 4.95 28.86 -2.45
C ILE A 69 4.32 29.48 -1.22
N ASN A 70 3.14 30.06 -1.39
CA ASN A 70 2.34 30.49 -0.26
C ASN A 70 1.49 29.33 0.30
N TYR A 71 0.67 29.63 1.31
CA TYR A 71 -0.22 28.63 1.91
C TYR A 71 -1.23 28.05 0.91
N ASN A 72 -1.89 28.89 0.10
CA ASN A 72 -2.89 28.44 -0.86
C ASN A 72 -2.29 27.56 -1.95
N ASP A 73 -1.08 27.87 -2.41
CA ASP A 73 -0.32 27.04 -3.34
C ASP A 73 -0.03 25.65 -2.75
N SER A 74 0.32 25.58 -1.46
CA SER A 74 0.54 24.31 -0.75
C SER A 74 -0.76 23.51 -0.65
N VAL A 75 -1.85 24.15 -0.23
CA VAL A 75 -3.18 23.53 -0.17
C VAL A 75 -3.59 22.99 -1.55
N TYR A 76 -3.36 23.77 -2.61
CA TYR A 76 -3.67 23.35 -3.96
C TYR A 76 -2.86 22.13 -4.40
N LEU A 77 -1.56 22.09 -4.11
CA LEU A 77 -0.69 20.95 -4.40
C LEU A 77 -1.10 19.69 -3.61
N HIS A 78 -1.47 19.83 -2.33
CA HIS A 78 -2.00 18.72 -1.52
C HIS A 78 -3.22 18.10 -2.16
N ASN A 79 -4.22 18.93 -2.49
CA ASN A 79 -5.45 18.48 -3.12
C ASN A 79 -5.19 17.82 -4.48
N TYR A 80 -4.33 18.41 -5.31
CA TYR A 80 -3.94 17.83 -6.59
C TYR A 80 -3.25 16.47 -6.44
N ALA A 81 -2.34 16.33 -5.46
CA ALA A 81 -1.65 15.08 -5.17
C ALA A 81 -2.65 13.98 -4.75
N ILE A 82 -3.61 14.30 -3.88
CA ILE A 82 -4.64 13.35 -3.43
C ILE A 82 -5.54 12.90 -4.59
N ILE A 83 -6.01 13.84 -5.42
CA ILE A 83 -6.86 13.52 -6.59
C ILE A 83 -6.11 12.62 -7.57
N THR A 84 -4.85 12.95 -7.88
CA THR A 84 -4.03 12.15 -8.80
C THR A 84 -3.70 10.78 -8.21
N SER A 85 -3.37 10.67 -6.92
CA SER A 85 -3.18 9.39 -6.24
C SER A 85 -4.42 8.50 -6.30
N GLY A 86 -5.59 9.02 -5.90
CA GLY A 86 -6.84 8.25 -5.91
C GLY A 86 -7.26 7.84 -7.33
N TYR A 87 -7.01 8.69 -8.32
CA TYR A 87 -7.30 8.36 -9.71
C TYR A 87 -6.34 7.30 -10.27
N ALA A 88 -5.05 7.39 -9.96
CA ALA A 88 -4.07 6.37 -10.32
C ALA A 88 -4.46 5.01 -9.76
N GLU A 89 -4.86 4.95 -8.49
CA GLU A 89 -5.36 3.73 -7.84
C GLU A 89 -6.61 3.18 -8.55
N TYR A 90 -7.60 4.02 -8.80
CA TYR A 90 -8.80 3.61 -9.55
C TYR A 90 -8.47 3.03 -10.92
N LEU A 91 -7.51 3.59 -11.65
CA LEU A 91 -7.07 3.05 -12.93
C LEU A 91 -6.46 1.65 -12.79
N LEU A 92 -5.74 1.38 -11.69
CA LEU A 92 -5.20 0.04 -11.41
C LEU A 92 -6.32 -0.95 -11.09
N ASP A 93 -7.34 -0.53 -10.32
CA ASP A 93 -8.53 -1.35 -10.04
C ASP A 93 -9.34 -1.70 -11.30
N GLN A 94 -9.19 -0.90 -12.36
CA GLN A 94 -9.81 -1.13 -13.67
C GLN A 94 -8.91 -1.89 -14.66
N ASP A 95 -7.79 -2.47 -14.20
CA ASP A 95 -6.80 -3.16 -15.03
C ASP A 95 -6.17 -2.24 -16.12
N CYS A 96 -6.06 -0.95 -15.84
CA CYS A 96 -5.55 0.08 -16.77
C CYS A 96 -4.17 0.60 -16.35
N ALA A 97 -3.20 -0.31 -16.19
CA ALA A 97 -1.84 -0.02 -15.72
C ALA A 97 -1.13 1.09 -16.52
N GLU A 98 -1.18 0.99 -17.84
CA GLU A 98 -0.56 1.95 -18.77
C GLU A 98 -1.15 3.35 -18.63
N LEU A 99 -2.44 3.46 -18.31
CA LEU A 99 -3.09 4.74 -18.04
C LEU A 99 -2.77 5.25 -16.64
N SER A 100 -2.60 4.35 -15.67
CA SER A 100 -2.29 4.70 -14.29
C SER A 100 -0.89 5.31 -14.16
N HIS A 101 0.11 4.74 -14.85
CA HIS A 101 1.51 5.15 -14.70
C HIS A 101 1.76 6.67 -14.84
N PRO A 102 1.32 7.36 -15.91
CA PRO A 102 1.52 8.81 -16.01
C PRO A 102 0.79 9.60 -14.91
N ILE A 103 -0.32 9.08 -14.36
CA ILE A 103 -1.02 9.73 -13.24
C ILE A 103 -0.26 9.54 -11.92
N GLN A 104 0.38 8.38 -11.71
CA GLN A 104 1.26 8.15 -10.57
C GLN A 104 2.44 9.12 -10.57
N GLU A 105 3.03 9.39 -11.74
CA GLU A 105 4.11 10.37 -11.88
C GLU A 105 3.65 11.79 -11.50
N LEU A 106 2.42 12.19 -11.85
CA LEU A 106 1.86 13.48 -11.45
C LEU A 106 1.68 13.57 -9.92
N ALA A 107 1.18 12.50 -9.30
CA ALA A 107 1.04 12.42 -7.85
C ALA A 107 2.40 12.50 -7.14
N GLU A 108 3.38 11.71 -7.59
CA GLU A 108 4.74 11.71 -7.04
C GLU A 108 5.40 13.08 -7.18
N GLN A 109 5.30 13.73 -8.34
CA GLN A 109 5.84 15.08 -8.55
C GLN A 109 5.21 16.11 -7.60
N ALA A 110 3.89 16.03 -7.37
CA ALA A 110 3.20 16.92 -6.45
C ALA A 110 3.65 16.74 -5.01
N TYR A 111 3.76 15.50 -4.52
CA TYR A 111 4.28 15.24 -3.18
C TYR A 111 5.75 15.62 -3.03
N LEU A 112 6.60 15.37 -4.04
CA LEU A 112 8.00 15.81 -4.02
C LEU A 112 8.11 17.34 -3.98
N ALA A 113 7.24 18.05 -4.68
CA ALA A 113 7.19 19.50 -4.64
C ALA A 113 6.80 20.03 -3.25
N LEU A 114 5.82 19.38 -2.58
CA LEU A 114 5.46 19.68 -1.18
C LEU A 114 6.65 19.40 -0.23
N GLN A 115 7.23 18.21 -0.32
CA GLN A 115 8.34 17.78 0.54
C GLN A 115 9.60 18.66 0.39
N LYS A 116 9.93 19.09 -0.83
CA LYS A 116 11.07 19.97 -1.07
C LYS A 116 10.94 21.30 -0.31
N ARG A 117 9.70 21.77 -0.11
CA ARG A 117 9.42 23.10 0.42
C ARG A 117 9.15 23.10 1.92
N ASP A 118 8.36 22.13 2.38
CA ASP A 118 8.25 21.81 3.79
C ASP A 118 8.59 20.33 4.04
N PRO A 119 9.87 20.02 4.32
CA PRO A 119 10.30 18.66 4.62
C PRO A 119 9.69 18.06 5.88
N LYS A 120 9.01 18.86 6.71
CA LYS A 120 8.39 18.45 7.97
C LYS A 120 6.86 18.49 7.92
N ASP A 121 6.26 18.75 6.76
CA ASP A 121 4.82 18.66 6.59
C ASP A 121 4.36 17.21 6.82
N SER A 122 3.83 16.96 8.02
CA SER A 122 3.43 15.62 8.43
C SER A 122 2.25 15.07 7.61
N ILE A 123 1.40 15.95 7.08
CA ILE A 123 0.26 15.52 6.26
C ILE A 123 0.79 15.05 4.90
N ALA A 124 1.68 15.84 4.29
CA ALA A 124 2.26 15.51 2.98
C ALA A 124 3.07 14.22 3.06
N LEU A 125 3.93 14.09 4.07
CA LEU A 125 4.72 12.88 4.29
C LEU A 125 3.84 11.64 4.48
N ASN A 126 2.75 11.75 5.25
CA ASN A 126 1.88 10.60 5.54
C ASN A 126 1.15 10.15 4.28
N ASN A 127 0.54 11.10 3.56
CA ASN A 127 -0.18 10.82 2.33
C ASN A 127 0.76 10.28 1.25
N PHE A 128 1.99 10.79 1.16
CA PHE A 128 2.98 10.29 0.22
C PHE A 128 3.47 8.88 0.56
N GLY A 129 3.68 8.59 1.84
CA GLY A 129 4.02 7.25 2.33
C GLY A 129 2.91 6.25 2.03
N LEU A 130 1.66 6.63 2.27
CA LEU A 130 0.47 5.83 1.96
C LEU A 130 0.33 5.60 0.46
N PHE A 131 0.56 6.62 -0.37
CA PHE A 131 0.56 6.49 -1.83
C PHE A 131 1.54 5.41 -2.28
N TYR A 132 2.80 5.45 -1.83
CA TYR A 132 3.77 4.41 -2.17
C TYR A 132 3.40 3.04 -1.62
N ALA A 133 2.91 2.96 -0.38
CA ALA A 133 2.43 1.70 0.19
C ALA A 133 1.32 1.09 -0.69
N GLN A 134 0.38 1.90 -1.16
CA GLN A 134 -0.72 1.48 -2.01
C GLN A 134 -0.24 1.06 -3.41
N MET A 135 0.65 1.82 -4.04
CA MET A 135 1.25 1.42 -5.32
C MET A 135 2.00 0.09 -5.21
N SER A 136 2.63 -0.19 -4.06
CA SER A 136 3.28 -1.49 -3.83
C SER A 136 2.32 -2.68 -3.88
N VAL A 137 1.05 -2.49 -3.51
CA VAL A 137 0.04 -3.56 -3.50
C VAL A 137 -0.28 -4.03 -4.91
N TYR A 138 -0.36 -3.11 -5.88
CA TYR A 138 -0.59 -3.45 -7.28
C TYR A 138 0.46 -4.43 -7.83
N TYR A 139 1.73 -4.20 -7.50
CA TYR A 139 2.85 -5.03 -7.95
C TYR A 139 3.00 -6.35 -7.16
N ARG A 140 2.06 -6.71 -6.27
CA ARG A 140 2.13 -7.92 -5.44
C ARG A 140 2.16 -9.22 -6.23
N LYS A 141 1.52 -9.25 -7.41
CA LYS A 141 1.41 -10.42 -8.28
C LYS A 141 2.48 -10.49 -9.37
N ASN A 142 3.32 -9.46 -9.48
CA ASN A 142 4.39 -9.47 -10.46
C ASN A 142 5.43 -10.54 -10.09
N SER A 143 5.90 -11.27 -11.11
CA SER A 143 6.99 -12.23 -10.94
C SER A 143 8.29 -11.53 -10.51
N ASP A 144 8.54 -10.32 -11.02
CA ASP A 144 9.59 -9.44 -10.54
C ASP A 144 9.12 -8.63 -9.31
N PRO A 145 9.70 -8.86 -8.12
CA PRO A 145 9.35 -8.11 -6.90
C PRO A 145 9.96 -6.70 -6.84
N THR A 146 10.83 -6.33 -7.78
CA THR A 146 11.65 -5.11 -7.69
C THR A 146 10.83 -3.81 -7.63
N PRO A 147 9.78 -3.62 -8.44
CA PRO A 147 8.94 -2.42 -8.33
C PRO A 147 8.29 -2.31 -6.95
N ARG A 148 7.73 -3.42 -6.45
CA ARG A 148 7.10 -3.49 -5.13
C ARG A 148 8.07 -3.14 -4.02
N LEU A 149 9.29 -3.70 -4.06
CA LEU A 149 10.31 -3.41 -3.06
C LEU A 149 10.72 -1.93 -3.09
N THR A 150 10.87 -1.34 -4.28
CA THR A 150 11.20 0.08 -4.45
C THR A 150 10.15 0.97 -3.78
N TYR A 151 8.86 0.72 -4.01
CA TYR A 151 7.79 1.47 -3.37
C TYR A 151 7.79 1.33 -1.84
N LEU A 152 7.98 0.12 -1.32
CA LEU A 152 8.05 -0.12 0.13
C LEU A 152 9.24 0.58 0.78
N LEU A 153 10.39 0.65 0.10
CA LEU A 153 11.56 1.39 0.57
C LEU A 153 11.29 2.90 0.65
N LYS A 154 10.66 3.47 -0.38
CA LYS A 154 10.27 4.88 -0.39
C LYS A 154 9.25 5.19 0.71
N ALA A 155 8.24 4.33 0.90
CA ALA A 155 7.24 4.46 1.95
C ALA A 155 7.88 4.39 3.35
N GLU A 156 8.78 3.42 3.57
CA GLU A 156 9.50 3.27 4.83
C GLU A 156 10.26 4.55 5.21
N GLN A 157 11.00 5.14 4.27
CA GLN A 157 11.77 6.35 4.52
C GLN A 157 10.89 7.53 4.97
N LEU A 158 9.72 7.69 4.36
CA LEU A 158 8.76 8.73 4.71
C LEU A 158 8.16 8.51 6.11
N PHE A 159 7.75 7.28 6.41
CA PHE A 159 7.18 6.94 7.71
C PHE A 159 8.22 6.96 8.84
N GLU A 160 9.47 6.58 8.57
CA GLU A 160 10.57 6.73 9.52
C GLU A 160 10.80 8.21 9.86
N THR A 161 10.76 9.09 8.86
CA THR A 161 10.83 10.54 9.06
C THR A 161 9.67 11.04 9.91
N LEU A 162 8.44 10.58 9.65
CA LEU A 162 7.25 10.95 10.43
C LEU A 162 7.35 10.54 11.89
N ILE A 163 7.84 9.34 12.18
CA ILE A 163 8.02 8.87 13.56
C ILE A 163 9.08 9.71 14.29
N GLN A 164 10.12 10.19 13.60
CA GLN A 164 11.09 11.10 14.20
C GLN A 164 10.47 12.47 14.53
N ILE A 165 9.56 12.97 13.69
CA ILE A 165 8.87 14.26 13.88
C ILE A 165 7.80 14.16 14.97
N LYS A 166 6.96 13.11 14.94
CA LYS A 166 5.87 12.86 15.90
C LYS A 166 5.94 11.43 16.48
N PRO A 167 6.86 11.16 17.42
CA PRO A 167 7.14 9.80 17.93
C PRO A 167 6.03 9.17 18.79
N LYS A 168 4.96 9.92 19.10
CA LYS A 168 3.82 9.45 19.89
C LYS A 168 2.53 9.38 19.09
N ASP A 169 2.61 9.63 17.78
CA ASP A 169 1.45 9.53 16.90
C ASP A 169 1.21 8.06 16.55
N GLU A 170 0.14 7.50 17.11
CA GLU A 170 -0.19 6.08 16.95
C GLU A 170 -0.56 5.74 15.50
N GLU A 171 -1.09 6.69 14.73
CA GLU A 171 -1.44 6.45 13.33
C GLU A 171 -0.18 6.28 12.49
N TYR A 172 0.81 7.16 12.69
CA TYR A 172 2.09 7.05 11.98
C TYR A 172 2.87 5.80 12.38
N GLU A 173 2.83 5.43 13.67
CA GLU A 173 3.42 4.17 14.13
C GLU A 173 2.75 2.96 13.44
N ARG A 174 1.42 2.94 13.35
CA ARG A 174 0.67 1.88 12.63
C ARG A 174 1.03 1.82 11.15
N ASN A 175 1.07 2.95 10.46
CA ASN A 175 1.39 3.01 9.03
C ASN A 175 2.82 2.53 8.75
N TYR A 176 3.78 2.92 9.59
CA TYR A 176 5.15 2.44 9.53
C TYR A 176 5.21 0.92 9.69
N TYR A 177 4.58 0.38 10.73
CA TYR A 177 4.59 -1.07 10.99
C TYR A 177 3.89 -1.86 9.89
N ALA A 178 2.85 -1.32 9.26
CA ALA A 178 2.22 -1.94 8.10
C ALA A 178 3.22 -2.08 6.94
N VAL A 179 3.93 -1.00 6.58
CA VAL A 179 4.94 -1.02 5.51
C VAL A 179 6.09 -1.97 5.82
N LEU A 180 6.60 -1.94 7.05
CA LEU A 180 7.68 -2.85 7.46
C LEU A 180 7.24 -4.32 7.41
N SER A 181 5.99 -4.62 7.81
CA SER A 181 5.43 -5.97 7.75
C SER A 181 5.34 -6.46 6.30
N ASP A 182 4.79 -5.64 5.41
CA ASP A 182 4.65 -5.98 3.99
C ASP A 182 6.02 -6.13 3.30
N LYS A 183 7.01 -5.32 3.68
CA LYS A 183 8.42 -5.44 3.23
C LYS A 183 9.05 -6.74 3.72
N LEU A 184 8.88 -7.09 5.00
CA LEU A 184 9.41 -8.32 5.57
C LEU A 184 8.83 -9.56 4.86
N MET A 185 7.52 -9.58 4.63
CA MET A 185 6.86 -10.63 3.87
C MET A 185 7.46 -10.79 2.47
N LEU A 186 7.70 -9.67 1.76
CA LEU A 186 8.31 -9.68 0.43
C LEU A 186 9.73 -10.25 0.45
N LEU A 187 10.58 -9.77 1.36
CA LEU A 187 11.97 -10.23 1.47
C LEU A 187 12.06 -11.72 1.79
N HIS A 188 11.19 -12.24 2.66
CA HIS A 188 11.12 -13.67 2.94
C HIS A 188 10.67 -14.49 1.73
N LYS A 189 9.58 -14.08 1.06
CA LYS A 189 9.05 -14.80 -0.11
C LYS A 189 10.09 -14.98 -1.21
N TYR A 190 10.94 -13.98 -1.42
CA TYR A 190 11.98 -14.00 -2.47
C TYR A 190 13.39 -14.31 -1.94
N HIS A 191 13.51 -14.72 -0.67
CA HIS A 191 14.79 -15.04 -0.02
C HIS A 191 15.88 -13.97 -0.19
N ARG A 192 15.51 -12.69 -0.04
CA ARG A 192 16.41 -11.54 -0.24
C ARG A 192 16.81 -10.86 1.07
N ASP A 193 18.07 -10.45 1.17
CA ASP A 193 18.61 -9.59 2.24
C ASP A 193 18.31 -10.07 3.67
N THR A 194 19.03 -11.09 4.11
CA THR A 194 18.85 -11.72 5.43
C THR A 194 19.10 -10.76 6.59
N GLU A 195 20.02 -9.79 6.45
CA GLU A 195 20.30 -8.84 7.53
C GLU A 195 19.15 -7.84 7.68
N GLU A 196 18.58 -7.39 6.56
CA GLU A 196 17.39 -6.57 6.58
C GLU A 196 16.18 -7.31 7.16
N GLN A 197 15.99 -8.59 6.82
CA GLN A 197 14.95 -9.42 7.45
C GLN A 197 15.09 -9.44 8.98
N LYS A 198 16.32 -9.63 9.50
CA LYS A 198 16.59 -9.61 10.94
C LYS A 198 16.28 -8.25 11.57
N ARG A 199 16.67 -7.14 10.91
CA ARG A 199 16.37 -5.78 11.37
C ARG A 199 14.86 -5.57 11.50
N LEU A 200 14.10 -5.92 10.46
CA LEU A 200 12.65 -5.79 10.43
C LEU A 200 11.98 -6.64 11.52
N VAL A 201 12.38 -7.91 11.68
CA VAL A 201 11.86 -8.77 12.77
C VAL A 201 12.13 -8.16 14.14
N ASN A 202 13.32 -7.58 14.37
CA ASN A 202 13.64 -6.95 15.64
C ASN A 202 12.77 -5.72 15.94
N ILE A 203 12.50 -4.88 14.93
CA ILE A 203 11.62 -3.71 15.07
C ILE A 203 10.18 -4.18 15.34
N LEU A 204 9.69 -5.12 14.52
CA LEU A 204 8.30 -5.58 14.55
C LEU A 204 7.97 -6.52 15.71
N LYS A 205 8.98 -6.97 16.46
CA LYS A 205 8.78 -7.75 17.68
C LYS A 205 7.96 -6.99 18.72
N LYS A 206 8.23 -5.70 18.90
CA LYS A 206 7.50 -4.85 19.86
C LYS A 206 5.98 -4.84 19.58
N PRO A 207 5.51 -4.43 18.38
CA PRO A 207 4.07 -4.43 18.10
C PRO A 207 3.44 -5.83 18.21
N LEU A 208 4.12 -6.89 17.74
CA LEU A 208 3.62 -8.26 17.90
C LEU A 208 3.28 -8.60 19.37
N PHE A 209 4.20 -8.33 20.30
CA PHE A 209 3.97 -8.65 21.70
C PHE A 209 2.99 -7.69 22.39
N GLN A 210 2.86 -6.45 21.93
CA GLN A 210 1.81 -5.54 22.38
C GLN A 210 0.42 -6.11 22.05
N PHE A 211 0.21 -6.60 20.82
CA PHE A 211 -1.07 -7.21 20.43
C PHE A 211 -1.34 -8.55 21.09
N LEU A 212 -0.31 -9.35 21.36
CA LEU A 212 -0.48 -10.58 22.14
C LEU A 212 -0.78 -10.30 23.63
N ALA A 213 -0.43 -9.13 24.14
CA ALA A 213 -0.74 -8.72 25.52
C ALA A 213 -2.15 -8.13 25.62
N ASP A 214 -2.58 -7.37 24.63
CA ASP A 214 -3.90 -6.76 24.54
C ASP A 214 -4.53 -7.06 23.16
N PRO A 215 -5.17 -8.24 23.01
CA PRO A 215 -5.76 -8.65 21.76
C PRO A 215 -6.86 -7.71 21.27
N ASP A 216 -7.46 -6.87 22.13
CA ASP A 216 -8.63 -6.03 21.82
C ASP A 216 -8.28 -4.70 21.13
N GLN A 217 -6.99 -4.35 21.03
CA GLN A 217 -6.54 -3.11 20.36
C GLN A 217 -6.93 -3.01 18.87
N PRO A 218 -7.19 -1.79 18.36
CA PRO A 218 -7.46 -1.57 16.94
C PRO A 218 -6.17 -1.74 16.13
N PHE A 219 -6.04 -2.89 15.47
CA PHE A 219 -4.95 -3.18 14.55
C PHE A 219 -5.42 -4.04 13.39
N ASP A 220 -4.78 -3.87 12.24
CA ASP A 220 -5.06 -4.67 11.05
C ASP A 220 -4.59 -6.12 11.28
N SER A 221 -5.56 -7.04 11.30
CA SER A 221 -5.31 -8.48 11.46
C SER A 221 -4.42 -9.02 10.34
N GLY A 222 -4.51 -8.47 9.12
CA GLY A 222 -3.67 -8.81 7.98
C GLY A 222 -2.17 -8.52 8.18
N ASN A 223 -1.83 -7.46 8.92
CA ASN A 223 -0.44 -7.16 9.32
C ASN A 223 -0.01 -8.03 10.50
N PHE A 224 -0.91 -8.26 11.47
CA PHE A 224 -0.61 -9.10 12.63
C PHE A 224 -0.23 -10.53 12.22
N VAL A 225 -0.96 -11.12 11.27
CA VAL A 225 -0.66 -12.48 10.79
C VAL A 225 0.73 -12.59 10.19
N ILE A 226 1.18 -11.56 9.45
CA ILE A 226 2.55 -11.50 8.94
C ILE A 226 3.53 -11.54 10.11
N LEU A 227 3.34 -10.68 11.12
CA LEU A 227 4.25 -10.62 12.27
C LEU A 227 4.35 -11.96 13.00
N ALA A 228 3.19 -12.60 13.24
CA ALA A 228 3.13 -13.89 13.90
C ALA A 228 3.84 -14.98 13.08
N GLN A 229 3.62 -15.04 11.76
CA GLN A 229 4.30 -15.97 10.86
C GLN A 229 5.81 -15.78 10.88
N GLN A 230 6.29 -14.55 10.68
CA GLN A 230 7.72 -14.30 10.53
C GLN A 230 8.47 -14.50 11.86
N TYR A 231 7.86 -14.11 12.97
CA TYR A 231 8.42 -14.40 14.29
C TYR A 231 8.50 -15.91 14.57
N TYR A 232 7.44 -16.67 14.25
CA TYR A 232 7.46 -18.12 14.35
C TYR A 232 8.56 -18.74 13.46
N GLN A 233 8.67 -18.32 12.20
CA GLN A 233 9.68 -18.82 11.28
C GLN A 233 11.10 -18.56 11.78
N GLY A 234 11.36 -17.36 12.32
CA GLY A 234 12.63 -17.02 12.95
C GLY A 234 12.95 -17.94 14.13
N LEU A 235 12.00 -18.08 15.07
CA LEU A 235 12.15 -19.01 16.19
C LEU A 235 12.38 -20.46 15.74
N ASN A 236 11.68 -20.90 14.70
CA ASN A 236 11.75 -22.28 14.23
C ASN A 236 13.10 -22.61 13.59
N ARG A 237 13.74 -21.64 12.91
CA ARG A 237 15.10 -21.79 12.37
C ARG A 237 16.14 -21.95 13.48
N GLU A 238 15.97 -21.24 14.60
CA GLU A 238 16.91 -21.26 15.72
C GLU A 238 16.67 -22.44 16.66
N ASN A 239 15.41 -22.66 17.05
CA ASN A 239 15.00 -23.70 17.99
C ASN A 239 13.54 -24.13 17.73
N PRO A 240 13.33 -25.21 16.95
CA PRO A 240 11.99 -25.71 16.63
C PRO A 240 11.10 -25.98 17.85
N LYS A 241 11.67 -26.49 18.94
CA LYS A 241 10.91 -26.79 20.17
C LYS A 241 10.41 -25.51 20.84
N ALA A 242 11.21 -24.45 20.83
CA ALA A 242 10.80 -23.15 21.37
C ALA A 242 9.73 -22.50 20.50
N ALA A 243 9.83 -22.62 19.18
CA ALA A 243 8.82 -22.12 18.24
C ALA A 243 7.48 -22.83 18.42
N GLU A 244 7.49 -24.16 18.53
CA GLU A 244 6.27 -24.94 18.81
C GLU A 244 5.65 -24.54 20.14
N LYS A 245 6.47 -24.40 21.20
CA LYS A 245 6.00 -23.95 22.50
C LYS A 245 5.37 -22.55 22.41
N TRP A 246 6.02 -21.60 21.75
CA TRP A 246 5.50 -20.25 21.56
C TRP A 246 4.14 -20.26 20.86
N LEU A 247 4.00 -21.06 19.80
CA LEU A 247 2.75 -21.17 19.05
C LEU A 247 1.61 -21.69 19.94
N ARG A 248 1.88 -22.73 20.74
CA ARG A 248 0.90 -23.32 21.68
C ARG A 248 0.54 -22.35 22.80
N ASP A 249 1.52 -21.70 23.41
CA ASP A 249 1.31 -20.74 24.51
C ASP A 249 0.48 -19.51 24.06
N ASN A 250 0.59 -19.13 22.78
CA ASN A 250 -0.08 -17.95 22.23
C ASN A 250 -1.31 -18.28 21.38
N GLN A 251 -1.73 -19.55 21.32
CA GLN A 251 -2.76 -19.99 20.38
C GLN A 251 -4.06 -19.19 20.53
N GLN A 252 -4.61 -19.13 21.74
CA GLN A 252 -5.88 -18.44 22.01
C GLN A 252 -5.79 -16.93 21.72
N LYS A 253 -4.63 -16.32 21.96
CA LYS A 253 -4.40 -14.89 21.73
C LYS A 253 -4.37 -14.58 20.23
N ILE A 254 -3.63 -15.38 19.47
CA ILE A 254 -3.57 -15.29 18.01
C ILE A 254 -4.98 -15.48 17.43
N GLU A 255 -5.71 -16.51 17.87
CA GLU A 255 -7.10 -16.74 17.44
C GLU A 255 -8.00 -15.55 17.78
N THR A 256 -7.85 -14.94 18.95
CA THR A 256 -8.63 -13.78 19.35
C THR A 256 -8.37 -12.59 18.43
N VAL A 257 -7.11 -12.29 18.10
CA VAL A 257 -6.76 -11.17 17.21
C VAL A 257 -7.29 -11.41 15.79
N VAL A 258 -7.08 -12.60 15.23
CA VAL A 258 -7.43 -12.88 13.83
C VAL A 258 -8.94 -13.02 13.63
N ASN A 259 -9.66 -13.64 14.57
CA ASN A 259 -11.12 -13.86 14.45
C ASN A 259 -11.96 -12.66 14.90
N LYS A 260 -11.37 -11.47 15.12
CA LYS A 260 -12.14 -10.25 15.41
C LYS A 260 -13.13 -9.90 14.29
N ASN A 261 -12.73 -10.15 13.04
CA ASN A 261 -13.54 -9.86 11.87
C ASN A 261 -14.50 -11.02 11.59
N ARG A 262 -15.78 -10.72 11.31
CA ARG A 262 -16.79 -11.76 11.00
C ARG A 262 -16.50 -12.52 9.70
N LYS A 263 -15.80 -11.90 8.74
CA LYS A 263 -15.36 -12.52 7.49
C LYS A 263 -13.85 -12.32 7.38
N HIS A 264 -13.12 -13.42 7.27
CA HIS A 264 -11.68 -13.40 7.07
C HIS A 264 -11.33 -12.96 5.65
N THR A 265 -10.22 -12.25 5.52
CA THR A 265 -9.55 -12.01 4.25
C THR A 265 -8.88 -13.29 3.74
N GLN A 266 -8.48 -13.31 2.48
CA GLN A 266 -7.72 -14.41 1.88
C GLN A 266 -6.42 -14.70 2.67
N ARG A 267 -5.67 -13.64 3.00
CA ARG A 267 -4.44 -13.70 3.79
C ARG A 267 -4.67 -14.31 5.19
N GLU A 268 -5.77 -13.94 5.85
CA GLU A 268 -6.12 -14.49 7.17
C GLU A 268 -6.51 -15.97 7.11
N ASN A 269 -7.26 -16.38 6.08
CA ASN A 269 -7.58 -17.79 5.87
C ASN A 269 -6.33 -18.63 5.60
N GLU A 270 -5.38 -18.12 4.82
CA GLU A 270 -4.09 -18.78 4.57
C GLU A 270 -3.26 -18.89 5.85
N PHE A 271 -3.14 -17.80 6.59
CA PHE A 271 -2.50 -17.80 7.90
C PHE A 271 -3.10 -18.85 8.84
N LEU A 272 -4.44 -18.87 8.99
CA LEU A 272 -5.11 -19.81 9.87
C LEU A 272 -4.91 -21.26 9.40
N ALA A 273 -4.88 -21.49 8.08
CA ALA A 273 -4.56 -22.81 7.53
C ALA A 273 -3.16 -23.28 7.94
N GLU A 274 -2.13 -22.46 7.72
CA GLU A 274 -0.76 -22.74 8.14
C GLU A 274 -0.66 -22.94 9.65
N PHE A 275 -1.25 -22.03 10.41
CA PHE A 275 -1.27 -22.03 11.87
C PHE A 275 -1.83 -23.33 12.43
N TYR A 276 -2.99 -23.78 11.95
CA TYR A 276 -3.58 -25.05 12.38
C TYR A 276 -2.84 -26.28 11.83
N ALA A 277 -2.18 -26.18 10.67
CA ALA A 277 -1.32 -27.25 10.19
C ALA A 277 -0.11 -27.48 11.12
N LEU A 278 0.52 -26.40 11.57
CA LEU A 278 1.62 -26.42 12.54
C LEU A 278 1.19 -26.97 13.91
N LEU A 279 -0.04 -26.68 14.34
CA LEU A 279 -0.62 -27.23 15.58
C LEU A 279 -1.10 -28.69 15.45
N ASN A 280 -0.83 -29.34 14.31
CA ASN A 280 -1.28 -30.70 13.99
C ASN A 280 -2.82 -30.85 14.06
N GLN A 281 -3.55 -29.84 13.58
CA GLN A 281 -5.01 -29.81 13.48
C GLN A 281 -5.46 -29.76 11.99
N PRO A 282 -5.22 -30.84 11.22
CA PRO A 282 -5.37 -30.82 9.76
C PRO A 282 -6.80 -30.56 9.28
N ALA A 283 -7.82 -31.00 10.05
CA ALA A 283 -9.21 -30.75 9.72
C ALA A 283 -9.57 -29.26 9.76
N LYS A 284 -9.07 -28.53 10.78
CA LYS A 284 -9.24 -27.07 10.86
C LYS A 284 -8.45 -26.36 9.78
N ALA A 285 -7.19 -26.74 9.59
CA ALA A 285 -6.35 -26.17 8.53
C ALA A 285 -7.03 -26.24 7.16
N LEU A 286 -7.55 -27.41 6.79
CA LEU A 286 -8.27 -27.62 5.55
C LEU A 286 -9.59 -26.83 5.47
N SER A 287 -10.26 -26.59 6.59
CA SER A 287 -11.50 -25.79 6.62
C SER A 287 -11.27 -24.33 6.22
N TYR A 288 -10.11 -23.76 6.55
CA TYR A 288 -9.75 -22.39 6.14
C TYR A 288 -9.29 -22.33 4.68
N LEU A 289 -8.53 -23.34 4.21
CA LEU A 289 -8.18 -23.45 2.79
C LEU A 289 -9.40 -23.56 1.87
N LYS A 290 -10.48 -24.19 2.33
CA LYS A 290 -11.75 -24.28 1.61
C LYS A 290 -12.53 -22.96 1.53
N GLN A 291 -12.16 -21.95 2.31
CA GLN A 291 -12.78 -20.62 2.30
C GLN A 291 -12.06 -19.64 1.37
N LEU A 292 -10.99 -20.07 0.69
CA LEU A 292 -10.29 -19.24 -0.28
C LEU A 292 -11.17 -19.04 -1.52
N GLU A 293 -11.36 -17.78 -1.89
CA GLU A 293 -12.12 -17.35 -3.06
C GLU A 293 -11.14 -16.83 -4.12
N PHE A 294 -11.49 -16.94 -5.40
CA PHE A 294 -10.72 -16.31 -6.46
C PHE A 294 -11.20 -14.87 -6.68
N SER A 295 -10.27 -13.92 -6.63
CA SER A 295 -10.47 -12.50 -6.86
C SER A 295 -9.24 -11.82 -7.48
N ASP A 296 -9.49 -10.72 -8.18
CA ASP A 296 -8.48 -9.98 -8.97
C ASP A 296 -7.39 -9.39 -8.08
N GLU A 297 -7.70 -9.13 -6.81
CA GLU A 297 -6.77 -8.53 -5.85
C GLU A 297 -6.01 -9.58 -5.02
N ASN A 298 -6.67 -10.69 -4.62
CA ASN A 298 -6.17 -11.50 -3.51
C ASN A 298 -5.91 -12.98 -3.82
N SER A 299 -6.24 -13.48 -5.03
CA SER A 299 -6.02 -14.89 -5.37
C SER A 299 -4.59 -15.37 -5.13
N THR A 300 -4.44 -16.52 -4.46
CA THR A 300 -3.15 -17.16 -4.21
C THR A 300 -2.86 -18.25 -5.23
N GLU A 301 -1.65 -18.20 -5.78
CA GLU A 301 -1.22 -19.17 -6.78
C GLU A 301 -1.02 -20.56 -6.16
N PRO A 302 -1.34 -21.65 -6.88
CA PRO A 302 -1.08 -23.02 -6.43
C PRO A 302 0.38 -23.26 -6.00
N SER A 303 1.34 -22.61 -6.69
CA SER A 303 2.78 -22.67 -6.39
C SER A 303 3.12 -22.19 -4.97
N SER A 304 2.31 -21.29 -4.40
CA SER A 304 2.49 -20.78 -3.03
C SER A 304 2.19 -21.88 -2.00
N PHE A 305 1.14 -22.69 -2.22
CA PHE A 305 0.83 -23.82 -1.33
C PHE A 305 1.76 -25.02 -1.53
N GLU A 306 2.22 -25.24 -2.76
CA GLU A 306 3.09 -26.37 -3.09
C GLU A 306 4.42 -26.29 -2.33
N ASN A 307 4.96 -25.07 -2.16
CA ASN A 307 6.26 -24.84 -1.58
C ASN A 307 6.22 -24.37 -0.11
N GLU A 308 5.03 -24.11 0.45
CA GLU A 308 4.89 -23.59 1.81
C GLU A 308 5.35 -24.63 2.86
N PRO A 309 6.43 -24.35 3.62
CA PRO A 309 6.93 -25.27 4.64
C PRO A 309 5.93 -25.57 5.75
N ASN A 310 5.12 -24.59 6.17
CA ASN A 310 4.14 -24.75 7.25
C ASN A 310 3.02 -25.75 6.90
N LEU A 311 2.77 -25.99 5.60
CA LEU A 311 1.78 -26.94 5.12
C LEU A 311 2.35 -28.34 4.84
N ALA A 312 3.64 -28.59 5.11
CA ALA A 312 4.29 -29.86 4.78
C ALA A 312 3.55 -31.09 5.32
N ASN A 313 3.10 -31.06 6.58
CA ASN A 313 2.35 -32.17 7.17
C ASN A 313 0.94 -32.30 6.56
N LEU A 314 0.31 -31.17 6.21
CA LEU A 314 -1.02 -31.16 5.60
C LEU A 314 -1.00 -31.72 4.17
N ARG A 315 0.09 -31.53 3.41
CA ARG A 315 0.25 -32.05 2.05
C ARG A 315 0.18 -33.57 1.95
N LEU A 316 0.45 -34.28 3.04
CA LEU A 316 0.33 -35.74 3.12
C LEU A 316 -1.11 -36.21 3.36
N ASN A 317 -2.03 -35.31 3.71
CA ASN A 317 -3.42 -35.63 3.97
C ASN A 317 -4.20 -35.88 2.64
N PRO A 318 -4.92 -37.02 2.49
CA PRO A 318 -5.67 -37.30 1.26
C PRO A 318 -6.73 -36.25 0.91
N GLU A 319 -7.40 -35.67 1.91
CA GLU A 319 -8.41 -34.62 1.69
C GLU A 319 -7.77 -33.31 1.24
N TYR A 320 -6.57 -33.00 1.74
CA TYR A 320 -5.78 -31.88 1.21
C TYR A 320 -5.41 -32.11 -0.24
N GLN A 321 -4.90 -33.29 -0.61
CA GLN A 321 -4.51 -33.59 -1.99
C GLN A 321 -5.69 -33.46 -2.95
N LYS A 322 -6.87 -33.93 -2.53
CA LYS A 322 -8.13 -33.77 -3.28
C LYS A 322 -8.52 -32.30 -3.42
N TRP A 323 -8.46 -31.52 -2.33
CA TRP A 323 -8.73 -30.09 -2.36
C TRP A 323 -7.73 -29.34 -3.26
N PHE A 324 -6.43 -29.58 -3.11
CA PHE A 324 -5.37 -28.89 -3.85
C PHE A 324 -5.45 -29.15 -5.35
N LYS A 325 -5.77 -30.39 -5.75
CA LYS A 325 -6.04 -30.73 -7.15
C LYS A 325 -7.21 -29.91 -7.72
N LYS A 326 -8.32 -29.84 -6.99
CA LYS A 326 -9.49 -29.03 -7.40
C LYS A 326 -9.15 -27.54 -7.43
N TYR A 327 -8.52 -27.01 -6.38
CA TYR A 327 -8.10 -25.62 -6.29
C TYR A 327 -7.21 -25.20 -7.46
N THR A 328 -6.25 -26.06 -7.85
CA THR A 328 -5.37 -25.81 -8.99
C THR A 328 -6.13 -25.74 -10.31
N GLN A 329 -7.12 -26.62 -10.51
CA GLN A 329 -7.99 -26.60 -11.69
C GLN A 329 -8.85 -25.34 -11.73
N ASP A 330 -9.54 -25.04 -10.62
CA ASP A 330 -10.42 -23.87 -10.52
C ASP A 330 -9.60 -22.56 -10.68
N TYR A 331 -8.36 -22.50 -10.17
CA TYR A 331 -7.45 -21.35 -10.36
C TYR A 331 -7.10 -21.15 -11.83
N GLN A 332 -6.79 -22.24 -12.56
CA GLN A 332 -6.48 -22.17 -13.99
C GLN A 332 -7.69 -21.71 -14.81
N GLU A 333 -8.89 -22.17 -14.47
CA GLU A 333 -10.13 -21.71 -15.11
C GLU A 333 -10.38 -20.24 -14.82
N TYR A 334 -10.25 -19.82 -13.57
CA TYR A 334 -10.35 -18.41 -13.17
C TYR A 334 -9.35 -17.53 -13.93
N ARG A 335 -8.08 -17.92 -14.02
CA ARG A 335 -7.05 -17.17 -14.75
C ARG A 335 -7.35 -17.00 -16.24
N LYS A 336 -8.00 -17.99 -16.86
CA LYS A 336 -8.46 -17.88 -18.26
C LYS A 336 -9.64 -16.95 -18.44
N ALA A 337 -10.45 -16.74 -17.40
CA ALA A 337 -11.61 -15.88 -17.42
C ALA A 337 -11.28 -14.40 -17.10
N LEU A 338 -10.06 -14.11 -16.66
CA LEU A 338 -9.62 -12.75 -16.38
C LEU A 338 -9.53 -11.93 -17.67
N PRO A 339 -10.15 -10.74 -17.74
CA PRO A 339 -10.00 -9.87 -18.89
C PRO A 339 -8.55 -9.35 -18.97
N GLU A 340 -7.89 -9.57 -20.10
CA GLU A 340 -6.56 -9.00 -20.38
C GLU A 340 -6.61 -7.51 -20.78
N VAL A 341 -7.80 -6.90 -20.77
CA VAL A 341 -8.06 -5.60 -21.40
C VAL A 341 -8.57 -4.61 -20.35
N CYS A 342 -7.96 -3.43 -20.31
CA CYS A 342 -8.39 -2.28 -19.51
C CYS A 342 -9.92 -2.07 -19.59
N LYS A 343 -10.59 -2.04 -18.43
CA LYS A 343 -12.06 -1.99 -18.33
C LYS A 343 -12.65 -0.64 -18.76
N ILE A 344 -11.85 0.42 -18.72
CA ILE A 344 -12.29 1.79 -19.08
C ILE A 344 -12.41 1.98 -20.60
N THR A 345 -11.52 1.37 -21.40
CA THR A 345 -11.58 1.49 -22.88
C THR A 345 -12.76 0.71 -23.50
N GLN A 346 -13.32 -0.26 -22.79
CA GLN A 346 -14.51 -1.03 -23.24
C GLN A 346 -15.82 -0.23 -23.12
N LEU A 347 -15.89 0.79 -22.26
CA LEU A 347 -17.07 1.63 -22.09
C LEU A 347 -17.15 2.78 -23.11
N GLU A 348 -16.01 3.25 -23.63
CA GLU A 348 -15.97 4.26 -24.69
C GLU A 348 -16.33 3.67 -26.07
N THR A 349 -16.06 2.37 -26.29
CA THR A 349 -16.39 1.67 -27.54
C THR A 349 -17.86 1.23 -27.63
N THR A 350 -18.58 1.12 -26.51
CA THR A 350 -20.01 0.76 -26.49
C THR A 350 -20.96 1.96 -26.55
N ARG A 351 -20.43 3.20 -26.57
CA ARG A 351 -21.24 4.44 -26.66
C ARG A 351 -21.17 5.20 -27.98
N ASN A 352 -20.44 4.71 -28.97
CA ASN A 352 -20.52 5.22 -30.34
C ASN A 352 -21.00 4.13 -31.30
N PRO A 353 -22.32 3.90 -31.44
CA PRO A 353 -22.81 3.39 -32.71
C PRO A 353 -22.61 4.51 -33.73
N VAL A 354 -21.80 4.22 -34.74
CA VAL A 354 -21.60 5.00 -35.95
C VAL A 354 -22.93 5.61 -36.40
N SER A 355 -22.97 6.94 -36.52
CA SER A 355 -23.93 7.66 -37.37
C SER A 355 -23.22 8.19 -38.59
#